data_AF-A0A929PFU3-F1
#
_entry.id   AF-A0A929PFU3-F1
#
_cell.length_a   1.000
_cell.length_b   1.000
_cell.length_c   1.000
_cell.angle_alpha   90.00
_cell.angle_beta   90.00
_cell.angle_gamma   90.00
#
_symmetry.space_group_name_H-M   'P 1'
#
loop_
_entity.id
_entity.type
_entity.pdbx_description
1 polymer ?
#
loop_
_entity_poly.entity_id
_entity_poly.type
_entity_poly.pdbx_seq_one_letter_code
_entity_poly.pdbx_strand_id
1 'polypeptide(L)' 'MKTDKHYKFINSGTGYCIFHYSLSSNLTPEQINIELEKVKAQVASNNGLLLNTIYWEEVRDDN' A
#
# COMPACT_ATOMS: atom_id res chain seq x y z
N MET A 1 -21.84 7.85 -1.03
CA MET A 1 -20.52 8.03 -0.39
C MET A 1 -19.61 6.97 -0.97
N LYS A 2 -18.52 7.34 -1.64
CA LYS A 2 -17.56 6.35 -2.18
C LYS A 2 -16.53 6.13 -1.08
N THR A 3 -16.50 4.94 -0.51
CA THR A 3 -15.52 4.53 0.49
C THR A 3 -14.16 4.48 -0.19
N ASP A 4 -13.17 5.22 0.28
CA ASP A 4 -11.80 5.10 -0.23
C ASP A 4 -11.24 3.71 0.10
N LYS A 5 -10.38 3.17 -0.77
CA LYS A 5 -9.66 1.92 -0.50
C LYS A 5 -8.41 2.26 0.30
N HIS A 6 -8.29 1.64 1.46
CA HIS A 6 -7.15 1.86 2.34
C HIS A 6 -6.17 0.70 2.22
N TYR A 7 -4.90 1.03 2.07
CA TYR A 7 -3.80 0.09 1.95
C TYR A 7 -2.74 0.42 3.01
N LYS A 8 -2.29 -0.61 3.73
CA LYS A 8 -1.18 -0.53 4.67
C LYS A 8 0.07 -1.09 4.02
N PHE A 9 1.16 -0.35 4.13
CA PHE A 9 2.47 -0.79 3.70
C PHE A 9 3.19 -1.46 4.86
N ILE A 10 3.28 -2.79 4.84
CA ILE A 10 3.80 -3.57 5.95
C ILE A 10 5.15 -4.17 5.57
N ASN A 11 6.10 -4.11 6.50
CA ASN A 11 7.34 -4.86 6.40
C ASN A 11 7.18 -6.23 7.04
N SER A 12 7.21 -7.28 6.25
CA SER A 12 7.23 -8.67 6.70
C SER A 12 8.42 -8.98 7.62
N GLY A 13 9.56 -8.30 7.42
CA GLY A 13 10.75 -8.49 8.25
C GLY A 13 10.59 -7.99 9.70
N THR A 14 9.67 -7.05 9.96
CA THR A 14 9.49 -6.45 11.30
C THR A 14 8.06 -6.44 11.81
N GLY A 15 7.08 -6.73 10.95
CA GLY A 15 5.65 -6.62 11.23
C GLY A 15 5.12 -5.19 11.31
N TYR A 16 5.95 -4.17 11.09
CA TYR A 16 5.53 -2.78 11.24
C TYR A 16 4.88 -2.23 9.96
N CYS A 17 3.81 -1.46 10.16
CA CYS A 17 3.24 -0.61 9.13
C CYS A 17 4.09 0.65 8.97
N ILE A 18 4.73 0.79 7.81
CA ILE A 18 5.63 1.89 7.49
C ILE A 18 4.86 3.06 6.91
N PHE A 19 3.78 2.79 6.18
CA PHE A 19 3.03 3.81 5.47
C PHE A 19 1.57 3.42 5.28
N HIS A 20 0.67 4.40 5.34
CA HIS A 20 -0.75 4.22 5.04
C HIS A 20 -1.06 4.97 3.76
N TYR A 21 -1.71 4.30 2.82
CA TYR A 21 -2.06 4.87 1.53
C TYR A 21 -3.53 4.65 1.24
N SER A 22 -4.24 5.73 0.92
CA SER A 22 -5.67 5.69 0.63
C SER A 22 -5.87 6.07 -0.83
N LEU A 23 -6.48 5.17 -1.60
CA LEU A 23 -6.77 5.36 -3.01
C LEU A 23 -8.26 5.49 -3.21
N SER A 24 -8.68 6.39 -4.08
CA SER A 24 -10.09 6.50 -4.40
C SER A 24 -10.62 5.22 -5.04
N SER A 25 -11.77 4.74 -4.58
CA SER A 25 -12.48 3.58 -5.17
C SER A 25 -12.94 3.79 -6.62
N ASN A 26 -12.68 4.97 -7.18
CA ASN A 26 -12.95 5.28 -8.58
C ASN A 26 -11.86 4.81 -9.54
N LEU A 27 -10.72 4.34 -9.01
CA LEU A 27 -9.61 3.82 -9.80
C LEU A 27 -9.87 2.37 -10.19
N THR A 28 -9.52 2.03 -11.43
CA THR A 28 -9.53 0.64 -11.89
C THR A 28 -8.45 -0.17 -11.16
N PRO A 29 -8.61 -1.49 -11.05
CA PRO A 29 -7.59 -2.35 -10.42
C PRO A 29 -6.19 -2.18 -11.04
N GLU A 30 -6.11 -1.93 -12.34
CA GLU A 30 -4.84 -1.63 -13.03
C GLU A 30 -4.22 -0.32 -12.53
N GLN A 31 -5.00 0.75 -12.44
CA GLN A 31 -4.52 2.05 -11.93
C GLN A 31 -4.09 1.96 -10.46
N ILE A 32 -4.85 1.21 -9.65
CA ILE A 32 -4.49 0.94 -8.25
C ILE A 32 -3.14 0.22 -8.19
N ASN A 33 -2.92 -0.80 -9.00
CA ASN A 33 -1.66 -1.55 -9.00
C ASN A 33 -0.47 -0.65 -9.35
N ILE A 34 -0.60 0.15 -10.42
CA ILE A 34 0.44 1.08 -10.87
C ILE A 34 0.81 2.09 -9.77
N GLU A 35 -0.18 2.71 -9.13
CA GLU A 35 0.06 3.67 -8.06
C GLU A 35 0.70 3.00 -6.83
N LEU A 36 0.20 1.81 -6.44
CA LEU A 36 0.77 1.05 -5.34
C LEU A 36 2.22 0.63 -5.61
N GLU A 37 2.57 0.19 -6.82
CA GLU A 37 3.95 -0.16 -7.18
C GLU A 37 4.89 1.05 -7.16
N LYS A 38 4.42 2.19 -7.69
CA LYS A 38 5.17 3.45 -7.70
C LYS A 38 5.45 3.94 -6.28
N VAL A 39 4.42 3.95 -5.41
CA VAL A 39 4.56 4.33 -4.01
C VAL A 39 5.42 3.32 -3.27
N LYS A 40 5.26 2.01 -3.53
CA LYS A 40 6.10 0.95 -2.96
C LYS A 40 7.58 1.20 -3.25
N ALA A 41 7.94 1.46 -4.51
CA ALA A 41 9.32 1.73 -4.89
C ALA A 41 9.88 2.99 -4.21
N GLN A 42 9.09 4.06 -4.12
CA GLN A 42 9.47 5.30 -3.45
C GLN A 42 9.67 5.10 -1.94
N VAL A 43 8.71 4.49 -1.25
CA VAL A 43 8.79 4.25 0.20
C VAL A 43 9.93 3.30 0.54
N ALA A 44 10.13 2.24 -0.27
CA ALA A 44 11.24 1.31 -0.12
C ALA A 44 12.59 2.01 -0.23
N SER A 45 12.78 2.80 -1.29
CA SER A 45 14.02 3.54 -1.52
C SER A 45 14.29 4.56 -0.43
N ASN A 46 13.25 5.28 0.01
CA ASN A 46 13.38 6.33 1.02
C ASN A 46 13.67 5.76 2.43
N ASN A 47 13.15 4.57 2.75
CA ASN A 47 13.39 3.92 4.04
C ASN A 47 14.55 2.90 4.01
N GLY A 48 15.21 2.70 2.87
CA GLY A 48 16.26 1.70 2.71
C GLY A 48 15.75 0.26 2.90
N LEU A 49 14.51 -0.02 2.49
CA LEU A 49 13.86 -1.32 2.68
C LEU A 49 13.93 -2.17 1.41
N LEU A 50 14.01 -3.49 1.60
CA LEU A 50 13.98 -4.44 0.50
C LEU A 50 12.55 -4.59 -0.02
N LEU A 51 12.35 -4.41 -1.33
CA LEU A 51 11.05 -4.59 -1.99
C LEU A 51 10.43 -5.98 -1.76
N ASN A 52 11.28 -6.98 -1.52
CA ASN A 52 10.88 -8.35 -1.23
C ASN A 52 10.36 -8.55 0.21
N THR A 53 10.75 -7.68 1.15
CA THR A 53 10.33 -7.78 2.55
C THR A 53 9.11 -6.92 2.84
N ILE A 54 8.57 -6.20 1.86
CA ILE A 54 7.46 -5.26 2.06
C ILE A 54 6.30 -5.58 1.12
N TYR A 55 5.08 -5.47 1.64
CA TYR A 55 3.84 -5.76 0.91
C TYR A 55 2.73 -4.78 1.26
N TRP A 56 1.77 -4.66 0.35
CA TRP A 56 0.54 -3.91 0.60
C TRP A 56 -0.52 -4.84 1.16
N GLU A 57 -1.12 -4.44 2.27
CA GLU A 57 -2.25 -5.09 2.87
C GLU A 57 -3.49 -4.21 2.69
N GLU A 58 -4.49 -4.71 1.97
CA GLU A 58 -5.77 -4.01 1.83
C GLU A 58 -6.48 -4.04 3.17
N VAL A 59 -6.73 -2.86 3.74
CA VAL A 59 -7.56 -2.70 4.92
C VAL A 59 -9.00 -2.77 4.44
N ARG A 60 -9.53 -4.00 4.40
CA ARG A 60 -10.97 -4.19 4.33
C ARG A 60 -11.49 -3.82 5.71
N ASP A 61 -12.19 -2.71 5.78
CA ASP A 61 -13.06 -2.44 6.92
C ASP A 61 -14.15 -3.52 6.87
N ASP A 62 -13.91 -4.61 7.59
CA ASP A 62 -14.85 -5.71 7.76
C ASP A 62 -15.97 -5.17 8.64
N ASN A 63 -17.12 -4.93 8.01
CA ASN A 63 -18.37 -4.51 8.66
C ASN A 63 -19.38 -5.65 8.51
#